data_AF-A0A316WIN8-F1
#
_entry.id   AF-A0A316WIN8-F1
#
_cell.length_a   1.000
_cell.length_b   1.000
_cell.length_c   1.000
_cell.angle_alpha   90.00
_cell.angle_beta   90.00
_cell.angle_gamma   90.00
#
_symmetry.space_group_name_H-M   'P 1'
#
loop_
_entity.id
_entity.type
_entity.pdbx_description
1 polymer ?
#
loop_
_entity_poly.entity_id
_entity_poly.type
_entity_poly.pdbx_seq_one_letter_code
_entity_poly.pdbx_strand_id
1 'polypeptide(L)'
;MKKILLTASVALATIVQAQFSSGIVNLGTTGMTVKLDTTPSLVTLTLTGADNSYLGIGFGNAGMASGSDGFIYNSTANRDYSFNGIGAFPSADSSQDWTEVSNTTSSGIRTVIATRSLSGGTGDIMITNTAGVKNIFFARGGSTTISQHSGTNRGYASLNMTATLGTQDIDLESAKIIFYPNPAKDIVTFKNPEKIESVDIYESTGRMLKSIKLQGNRINISALKNGVYYIEINLNNKTQFIEKLIKN
;
A
#
# COMPACT_ATOMS: atom_id res chain seq x y z
N MET A 1 1.60 -32.85 43.25
CA MET A 1 1.42 -31.41 42.92
C MET A 1 1.32 -31.28 41.40
N LYS A 2 0.13 -30.98 40.86
CA LYS A 2 -0.09 -30.87 39.41
C LYS A 2 0.56 -29.56 38.91
N LYS A 3 1.55 -29.65 38.03
CA LYS A 3 2.16 -28.47 37.38
C LYS A 3 1.26 -28.05 36.23
N ILE A 4 0.61 -26.90 36.37
CA ILE A 4 -0.16 -26.24 35.31
C ILE A 4 0.85 -25.57 34.38
N LEU A 5 0.88 -26.01 33.11
CA LEU A 5 1.72 -25.44 32.07
C LEU A 5 1.00 -24.23 31.47
N LEU A 6 1.51 -23.03 31.69
CA LEU A 6 1.01 -21.80 31.10
C LEU A 6 1.59 -21.67 29.68
N THR A 7 0.80 -21.94 28.66
CA THR A 7 1.15 -21.65 27.26
C THR A 7 1.11 -20.13 27.04
N ALA A 8 2.27 -19.47 27.11
CA ALA A 8 2.42 -18.09 26.69
C ALA A 8 2.40 -18.05 25.15
N SER A 9 1.25 -17.69 24.58
CA SER A 9 1.14 -17.35 23.17
C SER A 9 1.88 -16.02 22.96
N VAL A 10 3.04 -16.05 22.30
CA VAL A 10 3.69 -14.83 21.83
C VAL A 10 2.86 -14.31 20.66
N ALA A 11 1.90 -13.43 20.96
CA ALA A 11 1.23 -12.64 19.95
C ALA A 11 2.21 -11.53 19.54
N LEU A 12 2.83 -11.67 18.36
CA LEU A 12 3.53 -10.59 17.71
C LEU A 12 2.50 -9.49 17.44
N ALA A 13 2.46 -8.46 18.28
CA ALA A 13 1.59 -7.30 18.08
C ALA A 13 2.18 -6.46 16.94
N THR A 14 1.98 -6.89 15.70
CA THR A 14 2.04 -5.94 14.59
C THR A 14 0.89 -4.97 14.81
N ILE A 15 1.20 -3.68 14.97
CA ILE A 15 0.19 -2.63 14.99
C ILE A 15 -0.33 -2.52 13.56
N VAL A 16 -1.26 -3.41 13.18
CA VAL A 16 -1.97 -3.32 11.91
C VAL A 16 -2.92 -2.15 12.06
N GLN A 17 -2.53 -1.00 11.55
CA GLN A 17 -3.42 0.14 11.44
C GLN A 17 -4.43 -0.13 10.32
N ALA A 18 -5.71 0.18 10.57
CA ALA A 18 -6.78 -0.12 9.64
C ALA A 18 -6.55 0.55 8.28
N GLN A 19 -6.80 -0.22 7.21
CA GLN A 19 -6.84 0.26 5.83
C GLN A 19 -8.29 0.19 5.33
N PHE A 20 -8.64 1.01 4.36
CA PHE A 20 -9.96 0.97 3.76
C PHE A 20 -9.87 0.96 2.23
N SER A 21 -10.80 0.26 1.60
CA SER A 21 -10.91 0.19 0.15
C SER A 21 -12.34 0.43 -0.29
N SER A 22 -12.50 1.14 -1.40
CA SER A 22 -13.79 1.23 -2.10
C SER A 22 -14.13 -0.02 -2.89
N GLY A 23 -13.16 -0.92 -3.12
CA GLY A 23 -13.21 -1.86 -4.23
C GLY A 23 -13.22 -1.14 -5.59
N ILE A 24 -13.32 -1.90 -6.67
CA ILE A 24 -13.44 -1.33 -8.02
C ILE A 24 -14.89 -0.86 -8.24
N VAL A 25 -15.07 0.39 -8.61
CA VAL A 25 -16.35 1.02 -8.90
C VAL A 25 -16.42 1.40 -10.38
N ASN A 26 -17.48 0.95 -11.06
CA ASN A 26 -17.75 1.32 -12.46
C ASN A 26 -18.35 2.73 -12.54
N LEU A 27 -17.86 3.54 -13.49
CA LEU A 27 -18.26 4.95 -13.63
C LEU A 27 -19.28 5.13 -14.75
N GLY A 28 -20.47 4.57 -14.53
CA GLY A 28 -21.57 4.61 -15.49
C GLY A 28 -21.20 4.00 -16.85
N THR A 29 -21.59 4.66 -17.93
CA THR A 29 -21.37 4.20 -19.32
C THR A 29 -20.05 4.67 -19.93
N THR A 30 -19.18 5.34 -19.15
CA THR A 30 -17.92 5.91 -19.66
C THR A 30 -16.89 4.85 -20.08
N GLY A 31 -17.04 3.61 -19.58
CA GLY A 31 -16.02 2.58 -19.64
C GLY A 31 -14.86 2.80 -18.66
N MET A 32 -14.97 3.78 -17.75
CA MET A 32 -14.00 4.01 -16.69
C MET A 32 -14.32 3.20 -15.44
N THR A 33 -13.27 2.85 -14.70
CA THR A 33 -13.41 2.34 -13.32
C THR A 33 -12.48 3.09 -12.39
N VAL A 34 -12.84 3.16 -11.12
CA VAL A 34 -12.01 3.76 -10.08
C VAL A 34 -11.95 2.85 -8.86
N LYS A 35 -10.80 2.84 -8.19
CA LYS A 35 -10.62 2.27 -6.87
C LYS A 35 -9.84 3.27 -6.02
N LEU A 36 -10.32 3.48 -4.80
CA LEU A 36 -9.68 4.30 -3.79
C LEU A 36 -9.29 3.39 -2.62
N ASP A 37 -8.01 3.38 -2.29
CA ASP A 37 -7.48 2.70 -1.11
C ASP A 37 -6.86 3.74 -0.18
N THR A 38 -7.05 3.58 1.13
CA THR A 38 -6.43 4.43 2.14
C THR A 38 -5.65 3.61 3.15
N THR A 39 -4.48 4.12 3.49
CA THR A 39 -3.71 3.74 4.68
C THR A 39 -3.75 4.90 5.67
N PRO A 40 -3.16 4.77 6.88
CA PRO A 40 -3.11 5.85 7.85
C PRO A 40 -2.40 7.13 7.39
N SER A 41 -1.60 7.05 6.31
CA SER A 41 -0.84 8.19 5.79
C SER A 41 -1.13 8.52 4.33
N LEU A 42 -1.59 7.55 3.53
CA LEU A 42 -1.71 7.70 2.08
C LEU A 42 -3.11 7.37 1.56
N VAL A 43 -3.47 8.06 0.48
CA VAL A 43 -4.52 7.67 -0.45
C VAL A 43 -3.86 7.11 -1.70
N THR A 44 -4.39 6.01 -2.23
CA THR A 44 -4.04 5.47 -3.55
C THR A 44 -5.28 5.48 -4.43
N LEU A 45 -5.19 6.16 -5.57
CA LEU A 45 -6.19 6.18 -6.62
C LEU A 45 -5.74 5.26 -7.75
N THR A 46 -6.56 4.26 -8.09
CA THR A 46 -6.42 3.51 -9.34
C THR A 46 -7.55 3.91 -10.27
N LEU A 47 -7.23 4.50 -11.41
CA LEU A 47 -8.18 4.97 -12.40
C LEU A 47 -7.94 4.25 -13.73
N THR A 48 -8.98 3.67 -14.30
CA THR A 48 -8.93 3.04 -15.61
C THR A 48 -9.91 3.65 -16.58
N GLY A 49 -9.60 3.57 -17.88
CA GLY A 49 -10.47 4.06 -18.95
C GLY A 49 -9.81 3.91 -20.32
N ALA A 50 -10.48 4.39 -21.37
CA ALA A 50 -9.92 4.35 -22.73
C ALA A 50 -8.58 5.11 -22.81
N ASP A 51 -7.57 4.49 -23.40
CA ASP A 51 -6.19 4.98 -23.41
C ASP A 51 -5.95 6.25 -24.25
N ASN A 52 -6.88 6.53 -25.15
CA ASN A 52 -6.93 7.70 -26.01
C ASN A 52 -7.72 8.88 -25.41
N SER A 53 -8.19 8.80 -24.17
CA SER A 53 -9.06 9.79 -23.53
C SER A 53 -8.41 10.38 -22.27
N TYR A 54 -8.69 11.64 -21.95
CA TYR A 54 -8.46 12.15 -20.60
C TYR A 54 -9.45 11.47 -19.64
N LEU A 55 -9.01 11.23 -18.41
CA LEU A 55 -9.78 10.58 -17.36
C LEU A 55 -9.79 11.50 -16.14
N GLY A 56 -10.97 11.98 -15.74
CA GLY A 56 -11.12 12.94 -14.64
C GLY A 56 -12.00 12.41 -13.51
N ILE A 57 -11.57 12.66 -12.28
CA ILE A 57 -12.32 12.43 -11.05
C ILE A 57 -12.24 13.69 -10.21
N GLY A 58 -13.32 14.09 -9.55
CA GLY A 58 -13.27 15.05 -8.46
C GLY A 58 -14.06 14.56 -7.25
N PHE A 59 -13.75 15.11 -6.08
CA PHE A 59 -14.30 14.65 -4.81
C PHE A 59 -15.49 15.50 -4.36
N GLY A 60 -16.49 14.84 -3.77
CA GLY A 60 -17.70 15.46 -3.27
C GLY A 60 -18.89 15.40 -4.25
N ASN A 61 -19.91 16.21 -3.94
CA ASN A 61 -21.21 16.21 -4.64
C ASN A 61 -21.44 17.44 -5.53
N ALA A 62 -20.50 18.39 -5.53
CA ALA A 62 -20.69 19.68 -6.18
C ALA A 62 -20.43 19.65 -7.70
N GLY A 63 -19.92 18.52 -8.23
CA GLY A 63 -19.48 18.43 -9.62
C GLY A 63 -18.30 19.37 -9.87
N MET A 64 -18.16 19.87 -11.10
CA MET A 64 -17.12 20.84 -11.46
C MET A 64 -17.41 22.27 -10.95
N ALA A 65 -18.08 22.42 -9.80
CA ALA A 65 -18.29 23.74 -9.19
C ALA A 65 -16.94 24.40 -8.86
N SER A 66 -16.92 25.74 -8.86
CA SER A 66 -15.71 26.51 -8.56
C SER A 66 -15.14 26.13 -7.19
N GLY A 67 -13.84 25.84 -7.14
CA GLY A 67 -13.14 25.42 -5.93
C GLY A 67 -13.26 23.93 -5.60
N SER A 68 -13.85 23.12 -6.48
CA SER A 68 -13.79 21.66 -6.32
C SER A 68 -12.39 21.14 -6.67
N ASP A 69 -11.95 20.10 -5.97
CA ASP A 69 -10.65 19.43 -6.13
C ASP A 69 -10.81 18.17 -7.00
N GLY A 70 -9.83 17.89 -7.86
CA GLY A 70 -9.82 16.71 -8.71
C GLY A 70 -8.49 16.24 -9.23
N PHE A 71 -8.50 14.95 -9.59
CA PHE A 71 -7.44 14.28 -10.31
C PHE A 71 -7.79 14.18 -11.80
N ILE A 72 -6.88 14.59 -12.69
CA ILE A 72 -7.06 14.42 -14.14
C ILE A 72 -5.82 13.80 -14.78
N TYR A 73 -5.99 12.62 -15.37
CA TYR A 73 -5.03 12.10 -16.35
C TYR A 73 -5.28 12.76 -17.72
N ASN A 74 -4.25 13.34 -18.32
CA ASN A 74 -4.29 13.93 -19.65
C ASN A 74 -2.90 13.88 -20.34
N SER A 75 -2.75 14.61 -21.46
CA SER A 75 -1.51 14.71 -22.24
C SER A 75 -0.36 15.49 -21.56
N THR A 76 -0.60 16.13 -20.41
CA THR A 76 0.42 16.85 -19.63
C THR A 76 0.96 15.98 -18.48
N ALA A 77 1.95 16.48 -17.74
CA ALA A 77 2.45 15.81 -16.54
C ALA A 77 1.59 16.09 -15.28
N ASN A 78 0.76 17.15 -15.31
CA ASN A 78 -0.07 17.53 -14.17
C ASN A 78 -1.18 16.51 -13.94
N ARG A 79 -1.51 16.29 -12.68
CA ARG A 79 -2.51 15.35 -12.19
C ARG A 79 -3.46 16.01 -11.20
N ASP A 80 -3.00 17.04 -10.51
CA ASP A 80 -3.80 17.88 -9.61
C ASP A 80 -4.45 19.06 -10.34
N TYR A 81 -5.74 19.22 -10.10
CA TYR A 81 -6.56 20.22 -10.76
C TYR A 81 -7.66 20.76 -9.85
N SER A 82 -7.68 22.08 -9.70
CA SER A 82 -8.85 22.82 -9.26
C SER A 82 -9.85 23.07 -10.40
N PHE A 83 -11.13 22.87 -10.11
CA PHE A 83 -12.23 23.19 -11.03
C PHE A 83 -12.67 24.65 -10.88
N ASN A 84 -12.82 25.35 -12.00
CA ASN A 84 -13.13 26.78 -12.06
C ASN A 84 -14.63 27.10 -12.19
N GLY A 85 -15.50 26.09 -12.17
CA GLY A 85 -16.94 26.22 -12.40
C GLY A 85 -17.43 25.46 -13.63
N ILE A 86 -18.73 25.18 -13.65
CA ILE A 86 -19.37 24.43 -14.74
C ILE A 86 -19.26 25.23 -16.04
N GLY A 87 -18.66 24.62 -17.07
CA GLY A 87 -18.42 25.26 -18.37
C GLY A 87 -17.06 25.94 -18.50
N ALA A 88 -16.27 26.03 -17.42
CA ALA A 88 -14.89 26.49 -17.46
C ALA A 88 -13.91 25.31 -17.50
N PHE A 89 -12.75 25.52 -18.13
CA PHE A 89 -11.65 24.56 -18.06
C PHE A 89 -11.10 24.50 -16.62
N PRO A 90 -10.71 23.32 -16.12
CA PRO A 90 -9.96 23.22 -14.86
C PRO A 90 -8.56 23.83 -15.01
N SER A 91 -8.00 24.31 -13.90
CA SER A 91 -6.63 24.79 -13.80
C SER A 91 -5.78 23.74 -13.13
N ALA A 92 -4.57 23.48 -13.64
CA ALA A 92 -3.61 22.68 -12.88
C ALA A 92 -3.22 23.44 -11.61
N ASP A 93 -3.11 22.73 -10.49
CA ASP A 93 -2.75 23.37 -9.23
C ASP A 93 -1.27 23.77 -9.22
N SER A 94 -0.96 24.77 -8.41
CA SER A 94 0.42 25.27 -8.27
C SER A 94 1.32 24.29 -7.53
N SER A 95 0.74 23.48 -6.63
CA SER A 95 1.34 22.31 -6.01
C SER A 95 0.76 21.06 -6.68
N GLN A 96 1.60 20.09 -7.01
CA GLN A 96 1.16 18.77 -7.43
C GLN A 96 1.31 17.84 -6.22
N ASP A 97 0.19 17.52 -5.58
CA ASP A 97 0.15 16.64 -4.42
C ASP A 97 -0.03 15.16 -4.85
N TRP A 98 -0.68 14.91 -5.98
CA TRP A 98 -0.72 13.58 -6.61
C TRP A 98 0.59 13.19 -7.29
N THR A 99 1.19 12.11 -6.80
CA THR A 99 2.32 11.43 -7.44
C THR A 99 1.84 10.23 -8.26
N GLU A 100 2.08 10.22 -9.57
CA GLU A 100 1.82 9.05 -10.43
C GLU A 100 2.85 7.95 -10.12
N VAL A 101 2.37 6.79 -9.66
CA VAL A 101 3.18 5.60 -9.30
C VAL A 101 3.28 4.64 -10.49
N SER A 102 2.21 4.52 -11.27
CA SER A 102 2.17 3.64 -12.44
C SER A 102 1.22 4.16 -13.50
N ASN A 103 1.56 3.92 -14.76
CA ASN A 103 0.73 4.29 -15.90
C ASN A 103 0.99 3.33 -17.05
N THR A 104 0.04 2.43 -17.27
CA THR A 104 0.17 1.36 -18.27
C THR A 104 -0.99 1.39 -19.23
N THR A 105 -0.75 0.93 -20.46
CA THR A 105 -1.78 0.75 -21.48
C THR A 105 -1.72 -0.66 -22.01
N SER A 106 -2.87 -1.33 -22.01
CA SER A 106 -3.04 -2.67 -22.55
C SER A 106 -4.41 -2.78 -23.21
N SER A 107 -4.43 -3.25 -24.46
CA SER A 107 -5.66 -3.52 -25.22
C SER A 107 -6.65 -2.33 -25.27
N GLY A 108 -6.14 -1.12 -25.48
CA GLY A 108 -6.98 0.10 -25.57
C GLY A 108 -7.41 0.69 -24.23
N ILE A 109 -6.99 0.09 -23.11
CA ILE A 109 -7.30 0.54 -21.75
C ILE A 109 -6.05 1.05 -21.06
N ARG A 110 -6.15 2.24 -20.47
CA ARG A 110 -5.16 2.80 -19.57
C ARG A 110 -5.49 2.47 -18.12
N THR A 111 -4.47 2.17 -17.34
CA THR A 111 -4.52 2.08 -15.88
C THR A 111 -3.51 3.05 -15.30
N VAL A 112 -4.00 4.05 -14.57
CA VAL A 112 -3.18 5.03 -13.84
C VAL A 112 -3.31 4.76 -12.35
N ILE A 113 -2.19 4.66 -11.66
CA ILE A 113 -2.12 4.55 -10.20
C ILE A 113 -1.40 5.78 -9.69
N ALA A 114 -2.03 6.53 -8.80
CA ALA A 114 -1.44 7.71 -8.18
C ALA A 114 -1.68 7.73 -6.68
N THR A 115 -0.78 8.38 -5.95
CA THR A 115 -0.84 8.49 -4.49
C THR A 115 -0.69 9.93 -4.03
N ARG A 116 -1.35 10.28 -2.92
CA ARG A 116 -1.09 11.52 -2.17
C ARG A 116 -1.30 11.30 -0.67
N SER A 117 -0.95 12.29 0.14
CA SER A 117 -1.25 12.29 1.58
C SER A 117 -2.76 12.34 1.83
N LEU A 118 -3.21 11.93 3.02
CA LEU A 118 -4.64 12.04 3.39
C LEU A 118 -5.15 13.49 3.38
N SER A 119 -4.29 14.45 3.74
CA SER A 119 -4.65 15.87 3.79
C SER A 119 -4.69 16.53 2.42
N GLY A 120 -3.93 16.02 1.44
CA GLY A 120 -3.58 16.79 0.25
C GLY A 120 -2.70 18.00 0.58
N GLY A 121 -2.62 18.93 -0.36
CA GLY A 121 -1.97 20.24 -0.25
C GLY A 121 -2.95 21.37 0.07
N THR A 122 -2.55 22.60 -0.28
CA THR A 122 -3.38 23.80 -0.02
C THR A 122 -4.48 23.93 -1.08
N GLY A 123 -5.74 23.85 -0.66
CA GLY A 123 -6.89 23.88 -1.56
C GLY A 123 -7.56 22.52 -1.74
N ASP A 124 -6.88 21.46 -1.29
CA ASP A 124 -7.33 20.08 -1.44
C ASP A 124 -8.41 19.67 -0.44
N ILE A 125 -9.21 18.70 -0.86
CA ILE A 125 -10.15 18.02 0.04
C ILE A 125 -9.41 16.86 0.74
N MET A 126 -9.45 16.88 2.08
CA MET A 126 -8.97 15.78 2.91
C MET A 126 -9.78 14.48 2.65
N ILE A 127 -9.07 13.39 2.36
CA ILE A 127 -9.63 12.04 2.24
C ILE A 127 -9.26 11.26 3.48
N THR A 128 -10.24 11.02 4.35
CA THR A 128 -10.01 10.34 5.63
C THR A 128 -9.87 8.83 5.49
N ASN A 129 -8.90 8.24 6.21
CA ASN A 129 -8.72 6.79 6.35
C ASN A 129 -9.77 6.19 7.29
N THR A 130 -11.02 6.11 6.82
CA THR A 130 -12.17 5.62 7.60
C THR A 130 -13.21 4.96 6.71
N ALA A 131 -14.03 4.09 7.30
CA ALA A 131 -15.17 3.50 6.63
C ALA A 131 -16.23 4.56 6.29
N GLY A 132 -17.04 4.25 5.28
CA GLY A 132 -18.19 5.06 4.88
C GLY A 132 -18.12 5.52 3.44
N VAL A 133 -19.07 6.37 3.07
CA VAL A 133 -19.23 6.80 1.68
C VAL A 133 -18.32 7.99 1.37
N LYS A 134 -17.58 7.89 0.26
CA LYS A 134 -16.91 9.02 -0.37
C LYS A 134 -17.57 9.25 -1.73
N ASN A 135 -18.23 10.39 -1.89
CA ASN A 135 -18.85 10.71 -3.17
C ASN A 135 -17.83 11.35 -4.10
N ILE A 136 -17.99 11.06 -5.39
CA ILE A 136 -17.17 11.61 -6.45
C ILE A 136 -18.05 12.02 -7.63
N PHE A 137 -17.49 12.88 -8.47
CA PHE A 137 -17.94 13.10 -9.83
C PHE A 137 -16.82 12.74 -10.79
N PHE A 138 -17.19 12.43 -12.03
CA PHE A 138 -16.22 11.96 -13.02
C PHE A 138 -16.57 12.44 -14.41
N ALA A 139 -15.55 12.49 -15.27
CA ALA A 139 -15.71 12.75 -16.69
C ALA A 139 -14.63 12.05 -17.53
N ARG A 140 -14.98 11.75 -18.77
CA ARG A 140 -14.08 11.20 -19.80
C ARG A 140 -14.06 12.10 -21.02
N GLY A 141 -12.87 12.36 -21.56
CA GLY A 141 -12.69 13.06 -22.82
C GLY A 141 -12.90 12.20 -24.07
N GLY A 142 -12.98 12.86 -25.22
CA GLY A 142 -12.82 12.19 -26.53
C GLY A 142 -11.37 12.05 -26.99
N SER A 143 -10.45 12.78 -26.35
CA SER A 143 -9.00 12.74 -26.59
C SER A 143 -8.25 12.90 -25.26
N THR A 144 -6.93 12.72 -25.25
CA THR A 144 -6.08 12.99 -24.06
C THR A 144 -5.90 14.47 -23.76
N THR A 145 -6.35 15.38 -24.61
CA THR A 145 -6.36 16.83 -24.34
C THR A 145 -7.66 17.21 -23.63
N ILE A 146 -7.55 17.98 -22.54
CA ILE A 146 -8.73 18.47 -21.82
C ILE A 146 -9.61 19.27 -22.79
N SER A 147 -10.87 18.86 -22.87
CA SER A 147 -11.89 19.41 -23.75
C SER A 147 -13.27 19.12 -23.19
N GLN A 148 -14.29 19.76 -23.74
CA GLN A 148 -15.67 19.53 -23.32
C GLN A 148 -16.08 18.07 -23.56
N HIS A 149 -16.59 17.41 -22.52
CA HIS A 149 -17.14 16.06 -22.60
C HIS A 149 -18.66 16.10 -22.83
N SER A 150 -19.20 15.03 -23.41
CA SER A 150 -20.65 14.85 -23.59
C SER A 150 -21.35 14.47 -22.28
N GLY A 151 -22.68 14.61 -22.23
CA GLY A 151 -23.48 14.20 -21.08
C GLY A 151 -23.38 12.71 -20.74
N THR A 152 -23.12 11.85 -21.73
CA THR A 152 -22.92 10.40 -21.57
C THR A 152 -21.54 10.03 -21.02
N ASN A 153 -20.59 10.97 -21.03
CA ASN A 153 -19.21 10.79 -20.60
C ASN A 153 -18.92 11.47 -19.25
N ARG A 154 -19.95 11.69 -18.43
CA ARG A 154 -19.82 12.26 -17.08
C ARG A 154 -20.85 11.67 -16.13
N GLY A 155 -20.63 11.83 -14.83
CA GLY A 155 -21.61 11.43 -13.83
C GLY A 155 -21.11 11.59 -12.40
N TYR A 156 -21.86 10.97 -11.49
CA TYR A 156 -21.55 10.88 -10.07
C TYR A 156 -21.48 9.43 -9.65
N ALA A 157 -20.64 9.12 -8.67
CA ALA A 157 -20.55 7.79 -8.07
C ALA A 157 -20.27 7.90 -6.56
N SER A 158 -20.64 6.85 -5.84
CA SER A 158 -20.37 6.71 -4.40
C SER A 158 -19.38 5.57 -4.19
N LEU A 159 -18.27 5.87 -3.53
CA LEU A 159 -17.25 4.90 -3.15
C LEU A 159 -17.52 4.43 -1.73
N ASN A 160 -17.88 3.17 -1.56
CA ASN A 160 -18.16 2.58 -0.25
C ASN A 160 -16.86 2.07 0.37
N MET A 161 -16.23 2.90 1.21
CA MET A 161 -14.99 2.54 1.89
C MET A 161 -15.28 1.50 2.98
N THR A 162 -14.70 0.32 2.83
CA THR A 162 -14.83 -0.79 3.79
C THR A 162 -13.46 -1.19 4.31
N ALA A 163 -13.41 -1.62 5.57
CA ALA A 163 -12.16 -2.03 6.19
C ALA A 163 -11.57 -3.23 5.45
N THR A 164 -10.30 -3.16 5.11
CA THR A 164 -9.55 -4.27 4.52
C THR A 164 -8.41 -4.67 5.43
N LEU A 165 -8.17 -5.98 5.54
CA LEU A 165 -6.99 -6.52 6.20
C LEU A 165 -5.85 -6.53 5.18
N GLY A 166 -5.20 -5.39 5.00
CA GLY A 166 -3.98 -5.29 4.22
C GLY A 166 -2.76 -5.53 5.10
N THR A 167 -1.89 -6.46 4.73
CA THR A 167 -0.49 -6.41 5.18
C THR A 167 0.11 -5.22 4.45
N GLN A 168 0.59 -4.19 5.17
CA GLN A 168 1.49 -3.25 4.52
C GLN A 168 2.68 -4.08 4.03
N ASP A 169 2.91 -4.11 2.72
CA ASP A 169 4.25 -4.31 2.19
C ASP A 169 5.03 -3.06 2.60
N ILE A 170 5.42 -3.00 3.89
CA ILE A 170 6.52 -2.16 4.30
C ILE A 170 7.66 -2.58 3.38
N ASP A 171 8.38 -1.62 2.78
CA ASP A 171 9.59 -1.80 1.97
C ASP A 171 10.72 -2.51 2.77
N LEU A 172 10.44 -3.71 3.25
CA LEU A 172 11.32 -4.59 3.98
C LEU A 172 12.31 -5.24 3.04
N GLU A 173 12.24 -5.03 1.72
CA GLU A 173 13.32 -5.44 0.80
C GLU A 173 14.66 -4.83 1.20
N SER A 174 14.67 -3.60 1.74
CA SER A 174 15.89 -2.94 2.24
C SER A 174 16.33 -3.41 3.64
N ALA A 175 15.46 -4.10 4.37
CA ALA A 175 15.69 -4.60 5.72
C ALA A 175 15.72 -6.14 5.83
N LYS A 176 15.52 -6.86 4.72
CA LYS A 176 15.45 -8.32 4.70
C LYS A 176 16.79 -8.89 5.15
N ILE A 177 16.82 -9.41 6.37
CA ILE A 177 18.01 -10.07 6.89
C ILE A 177 18.13 -11.42 6.21
N ILE A 178 19.02 -11.51 5.24
CA ILE A 178 19.28 -12.75 4.52
C ILE A 178 20.27 -13.57 5.34
N PHE A 179 19.90 -14.82 5.65
CA PHE A 179 20.81 -15.81 6.21
C PHE A 179 20.94 -17.02 5.28
N TYR A 180 22.10 -17.67 5.33
CA TYR A 180 22.43 -18.80 4.47
C TYR A 180 23.51 -19.69 5.10
N PRO A 181 23.60 -20.97 4.69
CA PRO A 181 22.64 -21.67 3.84
C PRO A 181 21.33 -21.98 4.58
N ASN A 182 20.26 -22.20 3.84
CA ASN A 182 19.00 -22.76 4.33
C ASN A 182 18.42 -23.65 3.22
N PRO A 183 18.40 -24.99 3.35
CA PRO A 183 18.73 -25.78 4.54
C PRO A 183 20.19 -25.68 5.02
N ALA A 184 20.39 -25.71 6.34
CA ALA A 184 21.68 -25.59 7.00
C ALA A 184 22.09 -26.91 7.66
N LYS A 185 23.40 -27.19 7.71
CA LYS A 185 23.96 -28.33 8.44
C LYS A 185 24.43 -27.92 9.82
N ASP A 186 25.56 -27.21 9.92
CA ASP A 186 26.15 -26.89 11.23
C ASP A 186 26.19 -25.39 11.52
N ILE A 187 26.23 -24.56 10.48
CA ILE A 187 26.46 -23.12 10.62
C ILE A 187 25.50 -22.35 9.71
N VAL A 188 24.95 -21.28 10.25
CA VAL A 188 24.18 -20.26 9.52
C VAL A 188 24.97 -18.95 9.54
N THR A 189 25.04 -18.28 8.39
CA THR A 189 25.73 -17.00 8.18
C THR A 189 24.73 -15.91 7.82
N PHE A 190 24.87 -14.73 8.40
CA PHE A 190 24.02 -13.56 8.15
C PHE A 190 24.73 -12.57 7.22
N LYS A 191 24.03 -12.07 6.20
CA LYS A 191 24.57 -11.11 5.23
C LYS A 191 24.76 -9.71 5.81
N ASN A 192 23.93 -9.30 6.77
CA ASN A 192 23.92 -7.96 7.37
C ASN A 192 24.00 -8.03 8.90
N PRO A 193 25.09 -8.59 9.46
CA PRO A 193 25.20 -8.90 10.89
C PRO A 193 25.17 -7.66 11.79
N GLU A 194 25.63 -6.50 11.30
CA GLU A 194 25.83 -5.30 12.13
C GLU A 194 24.53 -4.69 12.65
N LYS A 195 23.40 -5.02 12.03
CA LYS A 195 22.09 -4.59 12.49
C LYS A 195 21.55 -5.49 13.61
N ILE A 196 22.05 -6.73 13.71
CA ILE A 196 21.51 -7.81 14.54
C ILE A 196 22.04 -7.69 15.96
N GLU A 197 21.14 -7.58 16.92
CA GLU A 197 21.43 -7.62 18.36
C GLU A 197 21.50 -9.07 18.86
N SER A 198 20.47 -9.86 18.56
CA SER A 198 20.39 -11.26 18.96
C SER A 198 19.63 -12.12 17.97
N VAL A 199 19.85 -13.43 18.06
CA VAL A 199 19.13 -14.46 17.32
C VAL A 199 18.60 -15.49 18.29
N ASP A 200 17.29 -15.65 18.31
CA ASP A 200 16.58 -16.62 19.15
C ASP A 200 16.07 -17.76 18.26
N ILE A 201 16.29 -19.01 18.69
CA ILE A 201 15.93 -20.22 17.95
C ILE A 201 14.78 -20.91 18.68
N TYR A 202 13.71 -21.20 17.95
CA TYR A 202 12.52 -21.89 18.43
C TYR A 202 12.29 -23.20 17.67
N GLU A 203 11.79 -24.21 18.37
CA GLU A 203 11.21 -25.40 17.74
C GLU A 203 9.85 -25.11 17.12
N SER A 204 9.37 -26.01 16.25
CA SER A 204 8.05 -25.91 15.61
C SER A 204 6.87 -25.82 16.60
N THR A 205 7.05 -26.25 17.85
CA THR A 205 6.05 -26.14 18.92
C THR A 205 6.06 -24.77 19.62
N GLY A 206 6.90 -23.82 19.18
CA GLY A 206 7.06 -22.50 19.80
C GLY A 206 7.96 -22.49 21.05
N ARG A 207 8.62 -23.61 21.38
CA ARG A 207 9.55 -23.69 22.50
C ARG A 207 10.88 -23.04 22.13
N MET A 208 11.30 -22.02 22.89
CA MET A 208 12.64 -21.43 22.73
C MET A 208 13.72 -22.43 23.13
N LEU A 209 14.67 -22.67 22.23
CA LEU A 209 15.82 -23.54 22.45
C LEU A 209 17.07 -22.79 22.86
N LYS A 210 17.31 -21.65 22.24
CA LYS A 210 18.56 -20.91 22.40
C LYS A 210 18.38 -19.44 22.06
N SER A 211 18.99 -18.57 22.84
CA SER A 211 19.14 -17.14 22.56
C SER A 211 20.62 -16.86 22.39
N ILE A 212 21.01 -16.27 21.26
CA ILE A 212 22.41 -16.06 20.87
C ILE A 212 22.62 -14.57 20.63
N LYS A 213 23.51 -13.93 21.41
CA LYS A 213 24.04 -12.62 21.03
C LYS A 213 25.03 -12.83 19.88
N LEU A 214 24.80 -12.16 18.75
CA LEU A 214 25.61 -12.39 17.56
C LEU A 214 27.00 -11.78 17.75
N GLN A 215 28.04 -12.61 17.65
CA GLN A 215 29.44 -12.18 17.61
C GLN A 215 29.99 -12.49 16.22
N GLY A 216 30.23 -11.46 15.41
CA GLY A 216 30.55 -11.61 13.99
C GLY A 216 29.28 -11.84 13.17
N ASN A 217 29.28 -12.82 12.25
CA ASN A 217 28.19 -13.02 11.30
C ASN A 217 27.66 -14.45 11.23
N ARG A 218 28.02 -15.32 12.17
CA ARG A 218 27.72 -16.76 12.12
C ARG A 218 27.16 -17.26 13.43
N ILE A 219 26.25 -18.22 13.34
CA ILE A 219 25.76 -18.99 14.49
C ILE A 219 25.97 -20.48 14.25
N ASN A 220 26.35 -21.20 15.30
CA ASN A 220 26.51 -22.65 15.28
C ASN A 220 25.20 -23.31 15.75
N ILE A 221 24.66 -24.17 14.90
CA ILE A 221 23.42 -24.94 15.08
C ILE A 221 23.64 -26.46 15.06
N SER A 222 24.89 -26.94 15.13
CA SER A 222 25.20 -28.38 15.02
C SER A 222 24.56 -29.23 16.12
N ALA A 223 24.29 -28.63 17.27
CA ALA A 223 23.60 -29.28 18.39
C ALA A 223 22.09 -29.53 18.14
N LEU A 224 21.51 -28.90 17.10
CA LEU A 224 20.11 -29.10 16.73
C LEU A 224 19.96 -30.41 15.96
N LYS A 225 18.89 -31.15 16.26
CA LYS A 225 18.51 -32.32 15.46
C LYS A 225 17.93 -31.87 14.12
N ASN A 226 17.93 -32.76 13.14
CA ASN A 226 17.32 -32.51 11.84
C ASN A 226 15.82 -32.20 11.99
N GLY A 227 15.36 -31.15 11.34
CA GLY A 227 14.00 -30.65 11.52
C GLY A 227 13.81 -29.19 11.10
N VAL A 228 12.61 -28.69 11.36
CA VAL A 228 12.21 -27.30 11.09
C VAL A 228 12.24 -26.50 12.38
N TYR A 229 12.87 -25.34 12.32
CA TYR A 229 13.00 -24.37 13.39
C TYR A 229 12.59 -22.99 12.90
N TYR A 230 12.37 -22.07 13.83
CA TYR A 230 12.16 -20.66 13.55
C TYR A 230 13.25 -19.84 14.22
N ILE A 231 13.88 -18.95 13.47
CA ILE A 231 14.86 -18.00 13.99
C ILE A 231 14.24 -16.62 14.03
N GLU A 232 14.16 -16.06 15.23
CA GLU A 232 13.79 -14.69 15.49
C GLU A 232 15.08 -13.86 15.56
N ILE A 233 15.16 -12.85 14.72
CA ILE A 233 16.32 -11.97 14.59
C ILE A 233 15.90 -10.61 15.15
N ASN A 234 16.46 -10.26 16.29
CA ASN A 234 16.22 -8.98 16.94
C ASN A 234 17.27 -7.98 16.44
N LEU A 235 16.81 -6.85 15.91
CA LEU A 235 17.67 -5.74 15.48
C LEU A 235 17.85 -4.70 16.58
N ASN A 236 18.95 -3.96 16.52
CA ASN A 236 19.28 -2.87 17.46
C ASN A 236 18.19 -1.77 17.56
N ASN A 237 17.38 -1.60 16.51
CA ASN A 237 16.28 -0.63 16.46
C ASN A 237 14.95 -1.21 16.99
N LYS A 238 14.98 -2.35 17.70
CA LYS A 238 13.81 -3.08 18.21
C LYS A 238 12.88 -3.66 17.14
N THR A 239 13.32 -3.71 15.88
CA THR A 239 12.61 -4.47 14.84
C THR A 239 12.93 -5.96 14.97
N GLN A 240 11.93 -6.82 14.73
CA GLN A 240 12.07 -8.28 14.83
C GLN A 240 11.69 -8.92 13.50
N PHE A 241 12.47 -9.93 13.08
CA PHE A 241 12.20 -10.75 11.90
C PHE A 241 12.14 -12.21 12.30
N ILE A 242 11.12 -12.94 11.86
CA ILE A 242 11.03 -14.38 12.09
C ILE A 242 11.17 -15.08 10.74
N GLU A 243 12.13 -15.99 10.67
CA GLU A 243 12.40 -16.76 9.46
C GLU A 243 12.46 -18.26 9.75
N LYS A 244 12.08 -19.06 8.76
CA LYS A 244 12.10 -20.52 8.87
C LYS A 244 13.51 -21.05 8.59
N LEU A 245 14.07 -21.82 9.50
CA LEU A 245 15.33 -22.55 9.34
C LEU A 245 15.08 -24.05 9.18
N ILE A 246 15.65 -24.65 8.14
CA ILE A 246 15.62 -26.09 7.90
C ILE A 246 17.00 -26.66 8.25
N LYS A 247 17.05 -27.58 9.22
CA LYS A 247 18.28 -28.26 9.67
C LYS A 247 18.36 -29.67 9.06
N ASN A 248 19.45 -29.96 8.37
CA ASN A 248 19.78 -31.26 7.76
C ASN A 248 20.99 -31.94 8.42
#